data_AF-A0A2G1YEI5-F1
#
_entry.id   AF-A0A2G1YEI5-F1
#
_cell.length_a   1.000
_cell.length_b   1.000
_cell.length_c   1.000
_cell.angle_alpha   90.00
_cell.angle_beta   90.00
_cell.angle_gamma   90.00
#
_symmetry.space_group_name_H-M   'P 1'
#
loop_
_entity.id
_entity.type
_entity.pdbx_description
1 polymer ?
#
loop_
_entity_poly.entity_id
_entity_poly.type
_entity_poly.pdbx_seq_one_letter_code
_entity_poly.pdbx_strand_id
1 'polypeptide(L)' 'GINLSGKPKDIVTTELQVQLRRRSDSTTIWEGRAATEAKQGTPAAQPGLAAQKLAAALIGGYPGESGRTITVK' A
#
# COMPACT_ATOMS: atom_id res chain seq x y z
N GLY A 1 -28.85 -12.83 -27.96
CA GLY A 1 -27.39 -12.69 -27.81
C GLY A 1 -27.01 -13.08 -26.40
N ILE A 2 -25.99 -13.91 -26.23
CA ILE A 2 -25.48 -14.27 -24.90
C ILE A 2 -24.76 -13.06 -24.28
N ASN A 3 -25.12 -12.67 -23.06
CA ASN A 3 -24.40 -11.65 -22.32
C ASN A 3 -23.11 -12.28 -21.76
N LEU A 4 -21.96 -11.83 -22.25
CA LEU A 4 -20.62 -12.25 -21.82
C LEU A 4 -20.02 -11.31 -20.76
N SER A 5 -20.81 -10.40 -20.19
CA SER A 5 -20.40 -9.57 -19.06
C SER A 5 -20.38 -10.42 -17.79
N GLY A 6 -19.25 -11.09 -17.56
CA GLY A 6 -18.94 -11.69 -16.27
C GLY A 6 -19.02 -10.65 -15.15
N LYS A 7 -19.35 -11.10 -13.92
CA LYS A 7 -19.46 -10.22 -12.74
C LYS A 7 -18.23 -9.31 -12.63
N PRO A 8 -18.40 -8.02 -12.25
CA PRO A 8 -17.27 -7.15 -11.93
C PRO A 8 -16.35 -7.87 -10.94
N LYS A 9 -15.05 -7.93 -11.25
CA LYS A 9 -14.07 -8.51 -10.34
C LYS A 9 -13.97 -7.64 -9.10
N ASP A 10 -13.95 -8.26 -7.92
CA ASP A 10 -13.75 -7.56 -6.66
C ASP A 10 -12.44 -6.76 -6.68
N ILE A 11 -12.40 -5.65 -5.94
CA ILE A 11 -11.19 -4.87 -5.73
C ILE A 11 -10.58 -5.30 -4.40
N VAL A 12 -9.30 -5.67 -4.44
CA VAL A 12 -8.50 -5.96 -3.26
C VAL A 12 -7.70 -4.70 -2.94
N THR A 13 -8.01 -4.09 -1.81
CA THR A 13 -7.25 -2.96 -1.27
C THR A 13 -6.23 -3.49 -0.26
N THR A 14 -4.96 -3.12 -0.44
CA THR A 14 -3.90 -3.43 0.52
C THR A 14 -3.34 -2.13 1.08
N GLU A 15 -3.24 -2.06 2.40
CA GLU A 15 -2.71 -0.91 3.13
C GLU A 15 -1.46 -1.30 3.93
N LEU A 16 -0.48 -0.41 3.96
CA LEU A 16 0.74 -0.53 4.75
C LEU A 16 0.97 0.76 5.54
N GLN A 17 1.23 0.62 6.83
CA GLN A 17 1.53 1.72 7.73
C GLN A 17 2.88 1.45 8.40
N VAL A 18 3.75 2.45 8.45
CA VAL A 18 5.06 2.37 9.10
C VAL A 18 5.24 3.57 10.01
N GLN A 19 5.70 3.28 11.22
CA GLN A 19 6.06 4.30 12.20
C GLN A 19 7.52 4.11 12.59
N LEU A 20 8.30 5.19 12.48
CA LEU A 20 9.70 5.21 12.93
C LEU A 20 9.78 5.96 14.26
N ARG A 21 10.32 5.28 15.28
CA ARG A 21 10.41 5.82 16.64
C ARG A 21 11.87 5.90 17.08
N ARG A 22 12.24 7.00 17.71
CA ARG A 22 13.54 7.15 18.34
C ARG A 22 13.61 6.23 19.56
N ARG A 23 14.64 5.39 19.64
CA ARG A 23 14.77 4.37 20.70
C ARG A 23 14.92 4.96 22.11
N SER A 24 15.49 6.16 22.25
CA SER A 24 15.78 6.76 23.56
C SER A 24 14.54 7.24 24.32
N ASP A 25 13.55 7.77 23.61
CA ASP A 25 12.35 8.42 24.17
C ASP A 25 11.05 7.87 23.56
N SER A 26 11.14 6.91 22.64
CA SER A 26 10.02 6.37 21.87
C SER A 26 9.23 7.42 21.08
N THR A 27 9.83 8.60 20.84
CA THR A 27 9.21 9.67 20.06
C THR A 27 9.08 9.22 18.62
N THR A 28 7.87 9.32 18.06
CA THR A 28 7.64 9.10 16.63
C THR A 28 8.29 10.23 15.85
N ILE A 29 9.30 9.90 15.06
CA ILE A 29 10.04 10.85 14.23
C ILE A 29 9.56 10.85 12.79
N TRP A 30 8.81 9.81 12.40
CA TRP A 30 8.29 9.67 11.04
C TRP A 30 7.12 8.69 10.99
N GLU A 31 6.17 8.98 10.09
CA GLU A 31 5.04 8.11 9.78
C GLU A 31 4.82 8.11 8.26
N GLY A 32 4.71 6.89 7.71
CA GLY A 32 4.38 6.67 6.31
C GLY A 32 3.15 5.77 6.21
N ARG A 33 2.25 6.09 5.30
CA ARG A 33 1.11 5.24 4.94
C ARG A 33 1.10 5.05 3.43
N ALA A 34 0.83 3.85 2.97
CA ALA A 34 0.68 3.56 1.56
C ALA A 34 -0.48 2.60 1.32
N ALA A 35 -1.18 2.79 0.22
CA ALA A 35 -2.28 1.92 -0.20
C ALA A 35 -2.21 1.63 -1.70
N THR A 36 -2.66 0.45 -2.08
CA THR A 36 -2.82 0.04 -3.48
C THR A 36 -4.13 -0.70 -3.66
N GLU A 37 -4.70 -0.59 -4.85
CA GLU A 37 -5.96 -1.24 -5.24
C GLU A 37 -5.71 -2.08 -6.47
N ALA A 38 -6.08 -3.35 -6.40
CA ALA A 38 -5.88 -4.29 -7.49
C ALA A 38 -7.11 -5.14 -7.72
N LYS A 39 -7.41 -5.44 -8.98
CA LYS A 39 -8.49 -6.37 -9.33
C LYS A 39 -8.17 -7.76 -8.78
N GLN A 40 -9.14 -8.42 -8.18
CA GLN A 40 -9.03 -9.78 -7.67
C GLN A 40 -8.54 -10.72 -8.78
N GLY A 41 -7.58 -11.58 -8.43
CA GLY A 41 -6.95 -12.51 -9.36
C GLY A 41 -5.84 -11.90 -10.24
N THR A 42 -5.44 -10.65 -10.02
CA THR A 42 -4.22 -10.07 -10.62
C THR A 42 -3.01 -10.28 -9.71
N PRO A 43 -1.77 -10.31 -10.24
CA PRO A 43 -0.56 -10.37 -9.41
C PRO A 43 -0.45 -9.22 -8.40
N ALA A 44 -0.97 -8.04 -8.74
CA ALA A 44 -0.99 -6.88 -7.83
C ALA A 44 -1.92 -7.07 -6.62
N ALA A 45 -2.89 -7.99 -6.69
CA ALA A 45 -3.75 -8.34 -5.55
C ALA A 45 -3.12 -9.40 -4.63
N GLN A 46 -1.95 -9.95 -4.99
CA GLN A 46 -1.27 -10.91 -4.12
C GLN A 46 -0.60 -10.17 -2.95
N PRO A 47 -0.89 -10.53 -1.69
CA PRO A 47 -0.39 -9.80 -0.52
C PRO A 47 1.13 -9.61 -0.49
N GLY A 48 1.91 -10.63 -0.86
CA GLY A 48 3.38 -10.55 -0.86
C GLY A 48 3.94 -9.57 -1.89
N LEU A 49 3.37 -9.54 -3.10
CA LEU A 49 3.78 -8.60 -4.16
C LEU A 49 3.31 -7.18 -3.85
N ALA A 50 2.08 -7.02 -3.36
CA ALA A 50 1.54 -5.75 -2.92
C ALA A 50 2.37 -5.16 -1.78
N ALA A 51 2.70 -5.95 -0.76
CA ALA A 51 3.51 -5.52 0.37
C ALA A 51 4.91 -5.07 -0.04
N GLN A 52 5.59 -5.82 -0.93
CA GLN A 52 6.91 -5.41 -1.43
C GLN A 52 6.85 -4.08 -2.20
N LYS A 53 5.86 -3.91 -3.08
CA LYS A 53 5.68 -2.65 -3.83
C LYS A 53 5.36 -1.47 -2.91
N LEU A 54 4.45 -1.67 -1.97
CA LEU A 54 4.07 -0.65 -0.99
C LEU A 54 5.27 -0.26 -0.13
N ALA A 55 6.04 -1.23 0.36
CA ALA A 55 7.23 -0.98 1.16
C ALA A 55 8.30 -0.21 0.37
N ALA A 56 8.58 -0.60 -0.88
CA ALA A 56 9.54 0.10 -1.72
C ALA A 56 9.13 1.55 -2.00
N ALA A 57 7.85 1.79 -2.30
CA ALA A 57 7.32 3.14 -2.54
C ALA A 57 7.30 4.00 -1.27
N LEU A 58 6.93 3.40 -0.13
CA LEU A 58 6.81 4.08 1.15
C LEU A 58 8.18 4.43 1.74
N ILE A 59 9.12 3.48 1.72
CA ILE A 59 10.47 3.69 2.25
C ILE A 59 11.30 4.52 1.27
N GLY A 60 11.09 4.39 -0.04
CA GLY A 60 11.76 5.25 -1.03
C GLY A 60 11.41 6.74 -0.89
N GLY A 61 10.28 7.06 -0.26
CA GLY A 61 9.88 8.44 0.08
C GLY A 61 10.47 8.97 1.40
N TYR A 62 11.18 8.16 2.18
CA TYR A 62 11.82 8.59 3.43
C TYR A 62 13.09 9.44 3.17
N PRO A 63 13.37 10.49 3.96
CA PRO A 63 12.59 11.00 5.09
C PRO A 63 11.38 11.87 4.72
N GLY A 64 11.31 12.39 3.48
CA GLY A 64 10.12 13.04 2.89
C GLY A 64 9.35 14.03 3.77
N GLU A 65 8.09 14.32 3.42
CA GLU A 65 7.15 14.95 4.34
C GLU A 65 6.43 13.89 5.18
N SER A 66 6.65 13.92 6.49
CA SER A 66 5.96 13.05 7.45
C SER A 66 4.44 13.23 7.37
N GLY A 67 3.69 12.12 7.34
CA GLY A 67 2.22 12.12 7.56
C GLY A 67 1.34 12.00 6.31
N ARG A 68 1.89 12.00 5.09
CA ARG A 68 1.11 11.80 3.86
C ARG A 68 0.90 10.33 3.52
N THR A 69 -0.30 10.00 3.04
CA THR A 69 -0.62 8.70 2.46
C THR A 69 -0.17 8.69 0.99
N ILE A 70 0.72 7.75 0.64
CA ILE A 70 1.20 7.54 -0.73
C ILE A 70 0.31 6.48 -1.40
N THR A 71 -0.51 6.88 -2.36
CA THR A 71 -1.27 5.91 -3.17
C THR A 71 -0.38 5.38 -4.28
N VAL A 72 -0.13 4.06 -4.28
CA VAL A 72 0.63 3.37 -5.33
C VAL A 72 -0.37 2.76 -6.32
N LYS A 73 -0.37 3.28 -7.54
CA LYS A 73 -1.20 2.79 -8.66
C LYS A 73 -0.49 1.69 -9.45
#